data_AF-A0A9P8YBY5-F1
#
_entry.id   AF-A0A9P8YBY5-F1
#
_cell.length_a   1.000
_cell.length_b   1.000
_cell.length_c   1.000
_cell.angle_alpha   90.00
_cell.angle_beta   90.00
_cell.angle_gamma   90.00
#
_symmetry.space_group_name_H-M   'P 1'
#
loop_
_entity.id
_entity.type
_entity.pdbx_description
1 polymer ?
#
loop_
_entity_poly.entity_id
_entity_poly.type
_entity_poly.pdbx_seq_one_letter_code
_entity_poly.pdbx_strand_id
1 'polypeptide(L)'
;MPTPLLDDKVVPMLHYITQHCRDKEVREKGLKLLERCITRTSPWDIRGSLLGMQAFLEVEEEGRDEKGYISPNARYKWVLAQWNEEHTEYSLKIQGLTSSDERLLTVTTATTEPVP
;
A
#
# COMPACT_ATOMS: atom_id res chain seq x y z
N MET A 1 2.93 -7.16 -21.83
CA MET A 1 1.56 -7.69 -21.65
C MET A 1 1.36 -7.93 -20.17
N PRO A 2 0.20 -7.56 -19.57
CA PRO A 2 -0.12 -7.95 -18.20
C PRO A 2 0.00 -9.47 -18.08
N THR A 3 0.60 -9.94 -17.00
CA THR A 3 0.73 -11.38 -16.72
C THR A 3 -0.45 -11.75 -15.84
N PRO A 4 -1.50 -12.41 -16.36
CA PRO A 4 -2.77 -12.56 -15.64
C PRO A 4 -2.58 -13.26 -14.29
N LEU A 5 -1.63 -14.20 -14.19
CA LEU A 5 -1.28 -14.82 -12.93
C LEU A 5 -0.71 -13.83 -11.89
N LEU A 6 0.16 -12.91 -12.33
CA LEU A 6 0.80 -11.94 -11.46
C LEU A 6 -0.21 -10.90 -10.98
N ASP A 7 -0.91 -10.27 -11.93
CA ASP A 7 -1.78 -9.13 -11.66
C ASP A 7 -3.10 -9.56 -10.99
N ASP A 8 -3.68 -10.71 -11.37
CA ASP A 8 -4.99 -11.14 -10.85
C ASP A 8 -4.90 -12.02 -9.60
N LYS A 9 -3.74 -12.64 -9.32
CA LYS A 9 -3.61 -13.63 -8.24
C LYS A 9 -2.50 -13.28 -7.26
N VAL A 10 -1.27 -13.10 -7.75
CA VAL A 10 -0.11 -12.93 -6.87
C VAL A 10 -0.14 -11.56 -6.19
N VAL A 11 -0.37 -10.48 -6.92
CA VAL A 11 -0.42 -9.12 -6.35
C VAL A 11 -1.54 -9.00 -5.29
N PRO A 12 -2.80 -9.40 -5.56
CA PRO A 12 -3.85 -9.36 -4.54
C PRO A 12 -3.54 -10.23 -3.31
N MET A 13 -2.96 -11.41 -3.49
CA MET A 13 -2.54 -12.28 -2.39
C MET A 13 -1.46 -11.62 -1.52
N LEU A 14 -0.42 -11.07 -2.15
CA LEU A 14 0.63 -10.36 -1.44
C LEU A 14 0.08 -9.12 -0.72
N HIS A 15 -0.84 -8.39 -1.34
CA HIS A 15 -1.52 -7.25 -0.73
C HIS A 15 -2.27 -7.67 0.54
N TYR A 16 -3.05 -8.74 0.46
CA TYR A 16 -3.79 -9.29 1.60
C TYR A 16 -2.86 -9.71 2.75
N ILE A 17 -1.79 -10.47 2.44
CA ILE A 17 -0.81 -10.91 3.45
C ILE A 17 -0.14 -9.69 4.09
N THR A 18 0.32 -8.74 3.28
CA THR A 18 1.01 -7.54 3.74
C THR A 18 0.12 -6.69 4.65
N GLN A 19 -1.16 -6.56 4.33
CA GLN A 19 -2.10 -5.77 5.12
C GLN A 19 -2.51 -6.46 6.43
N HIS A 20 -2.78 -7.77 6.40
CA HIS A 20 -3.45 -8.47 7.49
C HIS A 20 -2.52 -9.29 8.40
N CYS A 21 -1.31 -9.60 7.95
CA CYS A 21 -0.35 -10.29 8.81
C CYS A 21 0.09 -9.38 9.96
N ARG A 22 0.30 -9.98 11.14
CA ARG A 22 0.73 -9.28 12.37
C ARG A 22 2.24 -9.23 12.52
N ASP A 23 2.91 -10.20 11.91
CA ASP A 23 4.35 -10.32 11.94
C ASP A 23 4.98 -9.24 11.04
N LYS A 24 5.86 -8.41 11.64
CA LYS A 24 6.49 -7.28 10.95
C LYS A 24 7.35 -7.75 9.77
N GLU A 25 8.14 -8.79 9.98
CA GLU A 25 9.06 -9.28 8.96
C GLU A 25 8.30 -9.84 7.75
N VAL A 26 7.18 -10.53 7.97
CA VAL A 26 6.31 -11.00 6.90
C VAL A 26 5.68 -9.85 6.12
N ARG A 27 5.20 -8.79 6.80
CA ARG A 27 4.66 -7.59 6.13
C ARG A 27 5.72 -6.92 5.26
N GLU A 28 6.92 -6.70 5.79
CA GLU A 28 8.03 -6.09 5.06
C GLU A 28 8.48 -6.95 3.87
N LYS A 29 8.54 -8.27 4.03
CA LYS A 29 8.85 -9.19 2.94
C LYS A 29 7.76 -9.17 1.86
N GLY A 30 6.49 -9.13 2.25
CA GLY A 30 5.36 -9.00 1.33
C GLY A 30 5.42 -7.71 0.52
N LEU A 31 5.72 -6.59 1.18
CA LEU A 31 5.91 -5.30 0.51
C LEU A 31 7.09 -5.33 -0.49
N LYS A 32 8.25 -5.87 -0.08
CA LYS A 32 9.41 -6.04 -0.98
C LYS A 32 9.10 -6.92 -2.19
N LEU A 33 8.22 -7.92 -2.04
CA LEU A 33 7.77 -8.73 -3.16
C LEU A 33 6.84 -7.93 -4.09
N LEU A 34 5.92 -7.13 -3.54
CA LEU A 34 5.08 -6.22 -4.33
C LEU A 34 5.95 -5.26 -5.16
N GLU A 35 6.97 -4.64 -4.56
CA GLU A 35 7.91 -3.73 -5.24
C GLU A 35 8.65 -4.40 -6.40
N ARG A 36 8.90 -5.71 -6.33
CA ARG A 36 9.55 -6.47 -7.40
C ARG A 36 8.57 -6.90 -8.50
N CYS A 37 7.33 -7.15 -8.14
CA CYS A 37 6.29 -7.58 -9.08
C CYS A 37 5.72 -6.39 -9.87
N ILE A 38 5.65 -5.22 -9.24
CA ILE A 38 5.01 -4.02 -9.77
C ILE A 38 6.11 -3.11 -10.30
N THR A 39 6.13 -2.95 -11.62
CA THR A 39 7.18 -2.20 -12.32
C THR A 39 6.64 -0.89 -12.89
N ARG A 40 7.52 -0.06 -13.47
CA ARG A 40 7.11 1.19 -14.12
C ARG A 40 6.18 0.96 -15.32
N THR A 41 6.20 -0.23 -15.92
CA THR A 41 5.32 -0.60 -17.05
C THR A 41 4.04 -1.30 -16.63
N SER A 42 3.86 -1.54 -15.31
CA SER A 42 2.61 -2.09 -14.78
C SER A 42 1.47 -1.07 -14.91
N PRO A 43 0.21 -1.53 -15.00
CA PRO A 43 -0.95 -0.65 -15.03
C PRO A 43 -0.99 0.32 -13.84
N TRP A 44 -1.56 1.51 -14.05
CA TRP A 44 -1.63 2.56 -13.02
C TRP A 44 -2.34 2.12 -11.75
N ASP A 45 -3.41 1.32 -11.85
CA ASP A 45 -4.12 0.80 -10.69
C ASP A 45 -3.23 -0.09 -9.81
N ILE A 46 -2.42 -0.95 -10.45
CA ILE A 46 -1.48 -1.83 -9.76
C ILE A 46 -0.34 -1.01 -9.13
N ARG A 47 0.15 0.01 -9.84
CA ARG A 47 1.15 0.94 -9.29
C ARG A 47 0.61 1.72 -8.10
N GLY A 48 -0.63 2.20 -8.17
CA GLY A 48 -1.32 2.87 -7.07
C GLY A 48 -1.47 1.95 -5.85
N SER A 49 -1.81 0.67 -6.06
CA SER A 49 -1.87 -0.32 -5.00
C SER A 49 -0.55 -0.44 -4.22
N LEU A 50 0.61 -0.43 -4.91
CA LEU A 50 1.91 -0.42 -4.24
C LEU A 50 2.12 0.84 -3.38
N LEU A 51 1.89 2.02 -3.96
CA LEU A 51 2.07 3.30 -3.26
C LEU A 51 1.17 3.40 -2.03
N GLY A 52 -0.09 3.01 -2.19
CA GLY A 52 -1.05 2.97 -1.10
C GLY A 52 -0.64 1.96 -0.03
N MET A 53 -0.14 0.78 -0.39
CA MET A 53 0.33 -0.19 0.58
C MET A 53 1.53 0.32 1.38
N GLN A 54 2.50 0.99 0.73
CA GLN A 54 3.64 1.61 1.42
C GLN A 54 3.16 2.62 2.48
N ALA A 55 2.32 3.57 2.07
CA ALA A 55 1.77 4.59 2.97
C ALA A 55 0.86 3.99 4.06
N PHE A 56 0.05 3.00 3.72
CA PHE A 56 -0.82 2.29 4.66
C PHE A 56 -0.02 1.59 5.76
N LEU A 57 1.02 0.86 5.37
CA LEU A 57 1.88 0.15 6.32
C LEU A 57 2.60 1.13 7.22
N GLU A 58 3.19 2.19 6.68
CA GLU A 58 3.89 3.20 7.46
C GLU A 58 3.02 3.71 8.62
N VAL A 59 1.76 4.08 8.33
CA VAL A 59 0.81 4.55 9.35
C VAL A 59 0.46 3.49 10.40
N GLU A 60 0.24 2.23 10.01
CA GLU A 60 -0.03 1.17 11.00
C GLU A 60 1.22 0.83 11.83
N GLU A 61 2.41 0.88 11.23
CA GLU A 61 3.68 0.58 11.89
C GLU A 61 4.07 1.64 12.93
N GLU A 62 3.67 2.90 12.76
CA GLU A 62 3.77 3.94 13.82
C GLU A 62 3.06 3.50 15.11
N GLY A 63 2.01 2.69 14.99
CA GLY A 63 1.23 2.16 16.10
C GLY A 63 1.80 0.88 16.72
N ARG A 64 2.95 0.38 16.25
CA ARG A 64 3.56 -0.85 16.77
C ARG A 64 4.27 -0.58 18.09
N ASP A 65 3.92 -1.35 19.11
CA ASP A 65 4.57 -1.27 20.42
C ASP A 65 5.93 -2.01 20.45
N GLU A 66 6.65 -1.86 21.55
CA GLU A 66 7.95 -2.51 21.79
C GLU A 66 7.88 -4.05 21.77
N LYS A 67 6.68 -4.63 21.96
CA LYS A 67 6.45 -6.08 21.90
C LYS A 67 6.12 -6.55 20.48
N GLY A 68 6.15 -5.64 19.51
CA GLY A 68 5.86 -5.92 18.12
C GLY A 68 4.37 -6.07 17.82
N TYR A 69 3.48 -5.53 18.65
CA TYR A 69 2.03 -5.61 18.46
C TYR A 69 1.44 -4.27 18.00
N ILE A 70 0.55 -4.31 17.00
CA ILE A 70 -0.24 -3.15 16.56
C ILE A 70 -1.64 -3.31 17.15
N SER A 71 -1.98 -2.42 18.10
CA SER A 71 -3.28 -2.46 18.77
C SER A 71 -4.44 -2.17 17.81
N PRO A 72 -5.67 -2.66 18.05
CA PRO A 72 -6.82 -2.37 17.20
C PRO A 72 -7.09 -0.87 16.98
N ASN A 73 -6.73 -0.03 17.94
CA ASN A 73 -6.92 1.43 17.86
C ASN A 73 -5.90 2.11 16.93
N ALA A 74 -4.79 1.45 16.61
CA ALA A 74 -3.78 1.92 15.66
C ALA A 74 -3.83 1.14 14.34
N ARG A 75 -4.97 0.48 14.07
CA ARG A 75 -5.22 -0.26 12.84
C ARG A 75 -6.25 0.45 11.99
N TYR A 76 -6.14 0.24 10.70
CA TYR A 76 -6.94 0.93 9.72
C TYR A 76 -7.56 -0.01 8.70
N LYS A 77 -8.64 0.45 8.06
CA LYS A 77 -9.25 -0.14 6.88
C LYS A 77 -8.96 0.77 5.70
N TRP A 78 -8.60 0.16 4.58
CA TRP A 78 -8.55 0.85 3.30
C TRP A 78 -9.99 1.06 2.80
N VAL A 79 -10.42 2.31 2.62
CA VAL A 79 -11.81 2.65 2.26
C VAL A 79 -11.92 3.04 0.80
N LEU A 80 -11.01 3.90 0.34
CA LEU A 80 -11.01 4.42 -1.02
C LEU A 80 -9.57 4.68 -1.45
N ALA A 81 -9.28 4.51 -2.73
CA ALA A 81 -8.10 5.11 -3.31
C ALA A 81 -8.38 5.62 -4.72
N GLN A 82 -7.67 6.66 -5.12
CA GLN A 82 -7.82 7.27 -6.43
C GLN A 82 -6.52 7.96 -6.86
N TRP A 83 -6.27 7.91 -8.16
CA TRP A 83 -5.34 8.82 -8.80
C TRP A 83 -6.03 10.18 -9.03
N ASN A 84 -5.24 11.25 -9.03
CA ASN A 84 -5.68 12.50 -9.65
C ASN A 84 -5.74 12.34 -11.18
N GLU A 85 -6.34 13.31 -11.88
CA GLU A 85 -6.55 13.24 -13.34
C GLU A 85 -5.24 13.06 -14.11
N GLU A 86 -4.16 13.69 -13.63
CA GLU A 86 -2.84 13.67 -14.26
C GLU A 86 -2.00 12.42 -13.90
N HIS A 87 -2.50 11.55 -13.02
CA HIS A 87 -1.77 10.38 -12.51
C HIS A 87 -0.41 10.72 -11.86
N THR A 88 -0.32 11.91 -11.25
CA THR A 88 0.86 12.41 -10.54
C THR A 88 0.73 12.25 -9.02
N GLU A 89 -0.49 12.13 -8.53
CA GLU A 89 -0.79 11.97 -7.10
C GLU A 89 -1.75 10.82 -6.87
N TYR A 90 -1.41 9.98 -5.90
CA TYR A 90 -2.25 8.89 -5.44
C TYR A 90 -2.76 9.19 -4.04
N SER A 91 -4.08 9.23 -3.89
CA SER A 91 -4.74 9.45 -2.61
C SER A 91 -5.35 8.15 -2.10
N LEU A 92 -5.12 7.87 -0.83
CA LEU A 92 -5.62 6.72 -0.10
C LEU A 92 -6.40 7.20 1.14
N LYS A 93 -7.70 6.93 1.18
CA LYS A 93 -8.52 7.13 2.37
C LYS A 93 -8.51 5.88 3.24
N ILE A 94 -8.11 6.06 4.50
CA ILE A 94 -8.14 5.01 5.52
C ILE A 94 -9.05 5.42 6.68
N GLN A 95 -9.65 4.42 7.34
CA GLN A 95 -10.52 4.61 8.50
C GLN A 95 -10.06 3.71 9.65
N GLY A 96 -10.05 4.22 10.87
CA GLY A 96 -9.73 3.46 12.07
C GLY A 96 -10.59 2.20 12.18
N LEU A 97 -9.98 1.09 12.60
CA LEU A 97 -10.69 -0.19 12.72
C LEU A 97 -11.74 -0.16 13.84
N THR A 98 -11.42 0.51 14.94
CA THR A 98 -12.26 0.64 16.14
C THR A 98 -12.67 2.09 16.45
N SER A 99 -12.14 3.05 15.71
CA SER A 99 -12.41 4.49 15.89
C SER A 99 -13.06 5.08 14.65
N SER A 100 -13.69 6.24 14.81
CA SER A 100 -14.16 7.06 13.69
C SER A 100 -13.05 7.92 13.07
N ASP A 101 -11.78 7.64 13.38
CA ASP A 101 -10.63 8.34 12.79
C ASP A 101 -10.61 8.08 11.29
N GLU A 102 -10.48 9.14 10.49
CA GLU A 102 -10.32 9.04 9.05
C GLU A 102 -9.08 9.83 8.64
N ARG A 103 -8.25 9.22 7.81
CA ARG A 103 -7.04 9.86 7.29
C ARG A 103 -7.02 9.76 5.77
N LEU A 104 -6.57 10.84 5.14
CA LEU A 104 -6.26 10.89 3.72
C LEU A 104 -4.75 10.92 3.59
N LEU A 105 -4.19 9.84 3.04
CA LEU A 105 -2.77 9.72 2.72
C LEU A 105 -2.59 10.09 1.26
N THR A 106 -1.74 11.08 0.96
CA THR A 106 -1.43 11.47 -0.41
C THR A 106 0.03 11.18 -0.69
N VAL A 107 0.28 10.42 -1.76
CA VAL A 107 1.62 10.08 -2.24
C VAL A 107 1.80 10.75 -3.60
N THR A 108 2.70 11.73 -3.67
CA THR A 108 3.10 12.36 -4.93
C THR A 108 4.14 11.49 -5.60
N THR A 109 3.88 11.02 -6.82
CA THR A 109 4.92 10.39 -7.63
C THR A 109 5.81 11.50 -8.16
N ALA A 110 7.06 11.58 -7.72
CA ALA A 110 8.00 12.53 -8.29
C ALA A 110 8.08 12.29 -9.81
N THR A 111 7.69 13.31 -10.59
CA THR A 111 7.91 13.40 -12.04
C THR A 111 9.42 13.50 -12.27
N THR A 112 10.13 12.39 -12.14
CA THR A 112 11.53 12.33 -12.52
C THR A 112 11.61 11.93 -13.99
N GLU A 113 11.67 12.94 -14.84
CA GLU A 113 12.31 12.85 -16.15
C GLU A 113 13.35 13.97 -16.29
N PRO A 114 14.37 13.85 -17.17
CA PRO A 114 14.88 12.67 -17.89
C PRO A 114 16.43 12.54 -17.84
N VAL A 115 17.02 11.36 -18.06
CA VAL A 115 18.41 11.23 -18.59
C VAL A 115 18.50 9.95 -19.46
N PRO A 116 19.21 9.98 -20.62
CA PRO A 116 19.17 8.97 -21.69
C PRO A 116 19.66 7.56 -21.33
#